data_AF-A0AA97JXF0-F1
#
_entry.id   AF-A0AA97JXF0-F1
#
_cell.length_a   1.000
_cell.length_b   1.000
_cell.length_c   1.000
_cell.angle_alpha   90.00
_cell.angle_beta   90.00
_cell.angle_gamma   90.00
#
_symmetry.space_group_name_H-M   'P 1'
#
loop_
_entity.id
_entity.type
_entity.pdbx_description
1 polymer ?
#
loop_
_entity_poly.entity_id
_entity_poly.type
_entity_poly.pdbx_seq_one_letter_code
_entity_poly.pdbx_strand_id
1 'polypeptide(L)'
;MGAVEGVPMENPFGFMDTKSVPCASFSSEEAHLTDEPGMSFSRETVCLEDNKLSSDISGASADMKPKSIRRAKTWSDEVENLYRFQQAGYRDEIEYKQVKHVAAVERWPETGFVKKLQRRDNTFYYYDKERECADKEVHKVKVYAY
;
A
#
# COMPACT_ATOMS: atom_id res chain seq x y z
N MET A 1 54.08 25.08 -25.54
CA MET A 1 53.71 24.22 -26.69
C MET A 1 53.00 23.00 -26.11
N GLY A 2 51.71 22.75 -26.29
CA GLY A 2 50.69 23.45 -27.07
C GLY A 2 49.34 23.41 -26.35
N ALA A 3 48.54 24.44 -26.60
CA ALA A 3 47.14 24.51 -26.28
C ALA A 3 46.34 24.21 -27.56
N VAL A 4 45.24 23.47 -27.44
CA VAL A 4 44.12 23.37 -28.40
C VAL A 4 42.88 23.07 -27.53
N GLU A 5 42.02 24.06 -27.28
CA GLU A 5 40.77 24.36 -28.01
C GLU A 5 39.84 23.12 -28.05
N GLY A 6 38.66 23.07 -27.41
CA GLY A 6 37.64 24.11 -27.29
C GLY A 6 36.49 23.77 -28.25
N VAL A 7 35.53 22.94 -27.82
CA VAL A 7 34.27 22.72 -28.55
C VAL A 7 33.10 22.65 -27.56
N PRO A 8 32.30 23.71 -27.38
CA PRO A 8 30.96 23.58 -26.83
C PRO A 8 29.99 23.17 -27.94
N MET A 9 29.29 22.03 -27.76
CA MET A 9 28.10 21.75 -28.56
C MET A 9 26.94 22.55 -27.98
N GLU A 10 26.57 23.58 -28.71
CA GLU A 10 25.33 24.31 -28.56
C GLU A 10 24.28 23.81 -29.57
N ASN A 11 23.01 24.11 -29.24
CA ASN A 11 21.76 23.96 -29.99
C ASN A 11 20.93 22.66 -29.83
N PRO A 12 19.58 22.75 -29.97
CA PRO A 12 18.69 23.85 -29.55
C PRO A 12 17.41 23.35 -28.86
N PHE A 13 16.88 24.23 -28.01
CA PHE A 13 15.45 24.48 -27.77
C PHE A 13 14.44 23.56 -28.51
N GLY A 14 13.87 22.62 -27.75
CA GLY A 14 12.59 21.96 -28.05
C GLY A 14 11.55 22.42 -27.04
N PHE A 15 11.09 23.65 -27.19
CA PHE A 15 9.94 24.23 -26.52
C PHE A 15 8.69 23.42 -26.90
N MET A 16 8.09 22.70 -25.96
CA MET A 16 6.73 22.18 -26.13
C MET A 16 5.80 22.92 -25.18
N ASP A 17 4.95 23.73 -25.82
CA ASP A 17 3.87 24.50 -25.23
C ASP A 17 3.00 23.68 -24.28
N THR A 18 2.73 24.35 -23.16
CA THR A 18 1.60 24.14 -22.27
C THR A 18 0.28 24.26 -23.04
N LYS A 19 -0.33 23.12 -23.36
CA LYS A 19 -1.75 23.10 -23.75
C LYS A 19 -2.60 22.81 -22.52
N SER A 20 -2.96 23.92 -21.89
CA SER A 20 -4.18 24.11 -21.10
C SER A 20 -5.36 23.37 -21.75
N VAL A 21 -5.96 22.46 -20.99
CA VAL A 21 -7.28 21.88 -21.29
C VAL A 21 -8.30 22.63 -20.41
N PRO A 22 -9.43 23.08 -20.97
CA PRO A 22 -10.29 24.05 -20.30
C PRO A 22 -11.10 23.47 -19.14
N CYS A 23 -11.26 24.34 -18.15
CA CYS A 23 -12.28 24.36 -17.13
C CYS A 23 -13.68 24.09 -17.72
N ALA A 24 -14.36 23.05 -17.23
CA ALA A 24 -15.82 22.97 -17.31
C ALA A 24 -16.38 23.39 -15.95
N SER A 25 -16.58 24.70 -15.79
CA SER A 25 -17.55 25.22 -14.84
C SER A 25 -18.93 24.96 -15.42
N PHE A 26 -19.72 24.11 -14.78
CA PHE A 26 -21.18 24.18 -14.84
C PHE A 26 -21.63 24.64 -13.45
N SER A 27 -22.10 25.88 -13.39
CA SER A 27 -22.63 26.50 -12.18
C SER A 27 -24.11 26.82 -12.42
N SER A 28 -24.93 26.38 -11.46
CA SER A 28 -26.30 26.83 -11.11
C SER A 28 -27.41 26.55 -12.17
N GLU A 29 -28.65 26.18 -11.84
CA GLU A 29 -29.51 26.65 -10.74
C GLU A 29 -30.80 25.79 -10.62
N GLU A 30 -31.40 25.79 -9.41
CA GLU A 30 -32.81 25.52 -9.03
C GLU A 30 -33.45 24.12 -9.27
N ALA A 31 -34.28 23.55 -8.38
CA ALA A 31 -35.24 24.17 -7.47
C ALA A 31 -35.63 23.29 -6.27
N HIS A 32 -36.32 23.95 -5.32
CA HIS A 32 -37.44 23.47 -4.51
C HIS A 32 -37.18 22.81 -3.13
N LEU A 33 -37.35 23.72 -2.17
CA LEU A 33 -37.69 23.61 -0.76
C LEU A 33 -38.92 22.73 -0.47
N THR A 34 -38.81 21.77 0.46
CA THR A 34 -39.89 21.47 1.41
C THR A 34 -39.27 21.10 2.75
N ASP A 35 -39.56 21.96 3.73
CA ASP A 35 -39.31 21.84 5.15
C ASP A 35 -40.33 20.89 5.82
N GLU A 36 -40.06 20.55 7.09
CA GLU A 36 -40.95 20.05 8.15
C GLU A 36 -40.78 18.61 8.71
N PRO A 37 -41.06 18.39 10.02
CA PRO A 37 -40.01 18.02 10.97
C PRO A 37 -40.34 16.77 11.81
N GLY A 38 -39.36 16.37 12.62
CA GLY A 38 -39.60 15.77 13.93
C GLY A 38 -39.75 14.26 13.95
N MET A 39 -38.77 13.59 14.56
CA MET A 39 -39.06 12.43 15.41
C MET A 39 -37.84 12.12 16.29
N SER A 40 -37.90 12.61 17.52
CA SER A 40 -37.10 12.17 18.66
C SER A 40 -37.66 10.86 19.21
N PHE A 41 -36.85 9.80 19.31
CA PHE A 41 -36.97 8.66 20.25
C PHE A 41 -35.87 7.65 19.88
N SER A 42 -35.11 6.95 20.71
CA SER A 42 -34.87 6.92 22.16
C SER A 42 -33.57 6.17 22.39
N ARG A 43 -33.03 6.38 23.59
CA ARG A 43 -31.91 5.66 24.20
C ARG A 43 -32.24 4.17 24.42
N GLU A 44 -31.18 3.39 24.72
CA GLU A 44 -31.16 2.05 25.34
C GLU A 44 -31.26 0.89 24.34
N THR A 45 -30.51 -0.22 24.38
CA THR A 45 -29.45 -0.77 25.25
C THR A 45 -28.85 -1.97 24.51
N VAL A 46 -27.59 -2.28 24.82
CA VAL A 46 -26.85 -3.57 24.65
C VAL A 46 -27.48 -4.72 23.87
N CYS A 47 -26.72 -5.25 22.90
CA CYS A 47 -26.60 -6.69 22.70
C CYS A 47 -25.13 -7.09 22.81
N LEU A 48 -24.81 -7.76 23.92
CA LEU A 48 -23.65 -8.61 24.10
C LEU A 48 -23.99 -9.92 23.39
N GLU A 49 -23.27 -10.30 22.34
CA GLU A 49 -23.27 -11.69 21.87
C GLU A 49 -21.84 -12.11 21.52
N ASP A 50 -21.33 -12.99 22.38
CA ASP A 50 -20.11 -13.76 22.27
C ASP A 50 -20.00 -14.43 20.90
N ASN A 51 -19.09 -13.95 20.05
CA ASN A 51 -18.68 -14.71 18.89
C ASN A 51 -17.37 -15.45 19.20
N LYS A 52 -17.58 -16.65 19.73
CA LYS A 52 -16.71 -17.83 19.73
C LYS A 52 -15.50 -17.69 18.80
N LEU A 53 -14.34 -17.54 19.43
CA LEU A 53 -13.01 -17.75 18.83
C LEU A 53 -12.93 -19.21 18.34
N SER A 54 -13.37 -19.45 17.10
CA SER A 54 -12.99 -20.64 16.33
C SER A 54 -11.76 -20.25 15.53
N SER A 55 -10.61 -20.56 16.11
CA SER A 55 -9.32 -20.58 15.46
C SER A 55 -9.31 -21.69 14.40
N ASP A 56 -9.78 -21.37 13.20
CA ASP A 56 -9.62 -22.19 12.00
C ASP A 56 -9.04 -21.32 10.88
N ILE A 57 -7.81 -20.81 11.07
CA ILE A 57 -7.02 -20.26 9.96
C ILE A 57 -6.39 -21.47 9.26
N SER A 58 -7.20 -22.20 8.51
CA SER A 58 -6.75 -23.31 7.67
C SER A 58 -7.46 -23.24 6.32
N GLY A 59 -6.69 -22.86 5.30
CA GLY A 59 -6.94 -23.29 3.92
C GLY A 59 -8.00 -22.51 3.12
N ALA A 60 -7.62 -21.31 2.65
CA ALA A 60 -8.07 -20.82 1.35
C ALA A 60 -7.13 -19.70 0.85
N SER A 61 -5.91 -20.06 0.43
CA SER A 61 -5.07 -19.18 -0.39
C SER A 61 -5.60 -19.16 -1.83
N ALA A 62 -6.84 -18.75 -1.99
CA ALA A 62 -7.55 -18.65 -3.25
C ALA A 62 -7.88 -17.19 -3.47
N ASP A 63 -7.01 -16.46 -4.19
CA ASP A 63 -7.27 -15.14 -4.79
C ASP A 63 -8.21 -14.21 -3.98
N MET A 64 -8.06 -14.17 -2.66
CA MET A 64 -8.92 -13.35 -1.82
C MET A 64 -8.53 -11.92 -2.11
N LYS A 65 -9.40 -11.19 -2.81
CA LYS A 65 -9.18 -9.76 -3.03
C LYS A 65 -9.41 -9.07 -1.68
N PRO A 66 -8.51 -8.16 -1.28
CA PRO A 66 -8.67 -7.45 -0.02
C PRO A 66 -9.96 -6.63 -0.05
N LYS A 67 -10.78 -6.73 1.01
CA LYS A 67 -12.03 -5.99 1.19
C LYS A 67 -11.77 -4.49 1.34
N SER A 68 -10.68 -4.13 2.03
CA SER A 68 -10.29 -2.74 2.20
C SER A 68 -8.78 -2.58 2.35
N ILE A 69 -8.29 -1.38 2.05
CA ILE A 69 -6.88 -1.00 2.19
C ILE A 69 -6.81 0.15 3.16
N ARG A 70 -5.94 0.04 4.18
CA ARG A 70 -5.62 1.13 5.11
C ARG A 70 -4.11 1.39 5.05
N ARG A 71 -3.67 2.54 5.56
CA ARG A 71 -2.23 2.83 5.72
C ARG A 71 -1.84 2.63 7.17
N ALA A 72 -0.65 2.07 7.39
CA ALA A 72 -0.13 1.91 8.74
C ALA A 72 0.08 3.29 9.38
N LYS A 73 -0.28 3.40 10.67
CA LYS A 73 -0.09 4.62 11.46
C LYS A 73 1.13 4.52 12.39
N THR A 74 1.38 3.33 12.88
CA THR A 74 2.46 3.00 13.82
C THR A 74 3.29 1.86 13.24
N TRP A 75 4.57 1.82 13.59
CA TRP A 75 5.42 0.70 13.27
C TRP A 75 5.04 -0.53 14.10
N SER A 76 5.06 -1.70 13.48
CA SER A 76 4.92 -3.01 14.13
C SER A 76 5.66 -4.05 13.29
N ASP A 77 5.90 -5.22 13.86
CA ASP A 77 6.55 -6.34 13.16
C ASP A 77 5.79 -6.79 11.92
N GLU A 78 4.46 -6.71 11.96
CA GLU A 78 3.60 -6.96 10.80
C GLU A 78 3.81 -5.91 9.70
N VAL A 79 3.88 -4.63 10.08
CA VAL A 79 4.11 -3.52 9.15
C VAL A 79 5.50 -3.60 8.52
N GLU A 80 6.52 -4.01 9.28
CA GLU A 80 7.87 -4.28 8.77
C GLU A 80 7.84 -5.37 7.70
N ASN A 81 7.18 -6.49 7.97
CA ASN A 81 7.05 -7.57 6.99
C ASN A 81 6.27 -7.12 5.75
N LEU A 82 5.16 -6.41 5.92
CA LEU A 82 4.36 -5.84 4.82
C LEU A 82 5.19 -4.87 3.97
N TYR A 83 6.01 -4.03 4.61
CA TYR A 83 6.93 -3.14 3.92
C TYR A 83 7.89 -3.92 3.01
N ARG A 84 8.50 -5.00 3.52
CA ARG A 84 9.41 -5.86 2.74
C ARG A 84 8.70 -6.53 1.56
N PHE A 85 7.50 -7.08 1.77
CA PHE A 85 6.69 -7.64 0.68
C PHE A 85 6.39 -6.59 -0.39
N GLN A 86 6.00 -5.38 0.01
CA GLN A 86 5.68 -4.27 -0.89
C GLN A 86 6.90 -3.77 -1.66
N GLN A 87 8.08 -3.70 -1.04
CA GLN A 87 9.33 -3.39 -1.72
C GLN A 87 9.67 -4.41 -2.82
N ALA A 88 9.36 -5.69 -2.59
CA ALA A 88 9.56 -6.75 -3.58
C ALA A 88 8.47 -6.80 -4.67
N GLY A 89 7.41 -5.98 -4.56
CA GLY A 89 6.31 -5.91 -5.53
C GLY A 89 5.14 -6.86 -5.22
N TYR A 90 4.99 -7.28 -3.96
CA TYR A 90 3.87 -8.09 -3.47
C TYR A 90 3.09 -7.31 -2.40
N ARG A 91 1.80 -7.60 -2.24
CA ARG A 91 0.96 -6.95 -1.22
C ARG A 91 1.27 -7.49 0.17
N ASP A 92 1.41 -8.81 0.26
CA ASP A 92 1.54 -9.57 1.49
C ASP A 92 2.16 -10.95 1.25
N GLU A 93 2.29 -11.72 2.32
CA GLU A 93 2.82 -13.08 2.27
C GLU A 93 1.96 -14.03 1.42
N ILE A 94 0.64 -13.82 1.41
CA ILE A 94 -0.31 -14.66 0.65
C ILE A 94 -0.02 -14.53 -0.85
N GLU A 95 0.07 -13.30 -1.36
CA GLU A 95 0.40 -13.07 -2.78
C GLU A 95 1.80 -13.61 -3.12
N TYR A 96 2.78 -13.46 -2.22
CA TYR A 96 4.12 -14.00 -2.47
C TYR A 96 4.12 -15.54 -2.58
N LYS A 97 3.47 -16.23 -1.63
CA LYS A 97 3.33 -17.69 -1.64
C LYS A 97 2.62 -18.17 -2.90
N GLN A 98 1.59 -17.44 -3.34
CA GLN A 98 0.84 -17.76 -4.54
C GLN A 98 1.66 -17.55 -5.82
N VAL A 99 2.32 -16.40 -5.97
CA VAL A 99 3.09 -16.07 -7.20
C VAL A 99 4.33 -16.94 -7.34
N LYS A 100 5.00 -17.28 -6.25
CA LYS A 100 6.22 -18.10 -6.28
C LYS A 100 5.96 -19.58 -6.07
N HIS A 101 4.72 -19.97 -5.76
CA HIS A 101 4.36 -21.34 -5.39
C HIS A 101 5.28 -21.91 -4.28
N VAL A 102 5.64 -21.04 -3.32
CA VAL A 102 6.52 -21.39 -2.20
C VAL A 102 5.67 -21.65 -0.96
N ALA A 103 5.92 -22.76 -0.26
CA ALA A 103 5.20 -23.12 0.97
C ALA A 103 5.56 -22.21 2.16
N ALA A 104 6.83 -21.83 2.30
CA ALA A 104 7.35 -21.05 3.41
C ALA A 104 8.33 -19.96 2.97
N VAL A 105 8.20 -18.75 3.54
CA VAL A 105 9.12 -17.64 3.29
C VAL A 105 10.35 -17.77 4.18
N GLU A 106 11.54 -17.47 3.65
CA GLU A 106 12.77 -17.44 4.44
C GLU A 106 12.73 -16.26 5.42
N ARG A 107 12.71 -16.57 6.72
CA ARG A 107 12.66 -15.61 7.82
C ARG A 107 13.87 -15.74 8.72
N TRP A 108 14.25 -14.65 9.38
CA TRP A 108 15.25 -14.68 10.44
C TRP A 108 14.68 -15.39 11.68
N PRO A 109 15.40 -16.35 12.29
CA PRO A 109 14.90 -17.08 13.46
C PRO A 109 14.84 -16.23 14.73
N GLU A 110 15.60 -15.13 14.77
CA GLU A 110 15.72 -14.24 15.94
C GLU A 110 14.55 -13.25 16.02
N THR A 111 14.23 -12.58 14.90
CA THR A 111 13.19 -11.54 14.83
C THR A 111 11.91 -11.97 14.12
N GLY A 112 11.94 -13.05 13.34
CA GLY A 112 10.82 -13.48 12.50
C GLY A 112 10.62 -12.64 11.23
N PHE A 113 11.52 -11.67 10.97
CA PHE A 113 11.45 -10.82 9.78
C PHE A 113 11.85 -11.56 8.51
N VAL A 114 11.25 -11.14 7.39
CA VAL A 114 11.58 -11.70 6.07
C VAL A 114 13.04 -11.44 5.74
N LYS A 115 13.81 -12.50 5.51
CA LYS A 115 15.24 -12.42 5.21
C LYS A 115 15.53 -12.20 3.73
N LYS A 116 14.75 -12.87 2.87
CA LYS A 116 14.97 -12.86 1.43
C LYS A 116 13.66 -13.00 0.68
N LEU A 117 13.45 -12.16 -0.33
CA LEU A 117 12.33 -12.26 -1.26
C LEU A 117 12.82 -12.28 -2.70
N GLN A 118 12.19 -13.10 -3.53
CA GLN A 118 12.39 -13.06 -4.96
C GLN A 118 11.35 -12.17 -5.63
N ARG A 119 11.76 -11.20 -6.44
CA ARG A 119 10.89 -10.37 -7.26
C ARG A 119 10.25 -11.18 -8.41
N ARG A 120 9.31 -10.55 -9.11
CA ARG A 120 8.72 -11.10 -10.35
C ARG A 120 9.78 -11.26 -11.45
N ASP A 121 10.77 -10.38 -11.48
CA ASP A 121 11.91 -10.39 -12.41
C ASP A 121 12.99 -11.42 -12.03
N ASN A 122 12.69 -12.36 -11.14
CA ASN A 122 13.58 -13.39 -10.59
C ASN A 122 14.85 -12.89 -9.85
N THR A 123 14.99 -11.58 -9.70
CA THR A 123 16.03 -10.96 -8.85
C THR A 123 15.68 -11.12 -7.37
N PHE A 124 16.69 -11.21 -6.51
CA PHE A 124 16.50 -11.37 -5.07
C PHE A 124 16.77 -10.08 -4.31
N TYR A 125 15.87 -9.73 -3.39
CA TYR A 125 16.13 -8.78 -2.32
C TYR A 125 16.50 -9.52 -1.04
N TYR A 126 17.51 -8.97 -0.37
CA TYR A 126 17.98 -9.39 0.93
C TYR A 126 17.65 -8.27 1.91
N TYR A 127 17.16 -8.65 3.08
CA TYR A 127 16.80 -7.72 4.13
C TYR A 127 17.54 -8.08 5.41
N ASP A 128 17.85 -7.05 6.19
CA ASP A 128 18.56 -7.24 7.44
C ASP A 128 17.65 -7.87 8.50
N LYS A 129 18.27 -8.50 9.49
CA LYS A 129 17.55 -9.06 10.64
C LYS A 129 16.98 -7.98 11.56
N GLU A 130 17.53 -6.77 11.48
CA GLU A 130 17.11 -5.61 12.23
C GLU A 130 15.97 -4.86 11.53
N ARG A 131 15.39 -3.89 12.23
CA ARG A 131 14.31 -3.04 11.74
C ARG A 131 14.84 -2.11 10.63
N GLU A 132 14.30 -2.23 9.42
CA GLU A 132 14.65 -1.35 8.30
C GLU A 132 13.58 -0.28 8.04
N CYS A 133 12.32 -0.52 8.44
CA CYS A 133 11.25 0.46 8.26
C CYS A 133 11.35 1.60 9.28
N ALA A 134 11.90 2.74 8.83
CA ALA A 134 11.86 3.98 9.57
C ALA A 134 10.41 4.48 9.74
N ASP A 135 10.12 5.22 10.81
CA ASP A 135 8.76 5.77 11.05
C ASP A 135 8.26 6.66 9.90
N LYS A 136 9.19 7.26 9.13
CA LYS A 136 8.90 8.03 7.92
C LYS A 136 8.39 7.17 6.76
N GLU A 137 8.52 5.86 6.82
CA GLU A 137 8.09 4.95 5.76
C GLU A 137 6.84 4.16 6.14
N VAL A 138 6.56 4.04 7.43
CA VAL A 138 5.36 3.39 7.98
C VAL A 138 4.09 3.87 7.28
N HIS A 139 3.92 5.18 7.12
CA HIS A 139 2.73 5.75 6.50
C HIS A 139 2.58 5.42 5.00
N LYS A 140 3.63 4.91 4.35
CA LYS A 140 3.59 4.45 2.95
C LYS A 140 3.11 3.00 2.85
N VAL A 141 3.27 2.22 3.93
CA VAL A 141 2.91 0.80 3.97
C VAL A 141 1.39 0.65 3.91
N LYS A 142 0.93 -0.15 2.94
CA LYS A 142 -0.48 -0.51 2.78
C LYS A 142 -0.78 -1.75 3.61
N VAL A 143 -1.76 -1.65 4.48
CA VAL A 143 -2.31 -2.78 5.24
C VAL A 143 -3.59 -3.23 4.55
N TYR A 144 -3.60 -4.49 4.13
CA TYR A 144 -4.73 -5.11 3.44
C TYR A 144 -5.59 -5.87 4.45
N ALA A 145 -6.90 -5.60 4.44
CA ALA A 145 -7.87 -6.35 5.22
C ALA A 145 -8.66 -7.27 4.29
N TYR A 146 -8.67 -8.57 4.60
CA TYR A 146 -9.35 -9.61 3.82
C TYR A 146 -10.67 -10.05 4.44
#